data_AF-A0A7W5BA75-F1
#
_entry.id   AF-A0A7W5BA75-F1
#
_cell.length_a   1.000
_cell.length_b   1.000
_cell.length_c   1.000
_cell.angle_alpha   90.00
_cell.angle_beta   90.00
_cell.angle_gamma   90.00
#
_symmetry.space_group_name_H-M   'P 1'
#
loop_
_entity.id
_entity.type
_entity.pdbx_description
1 polymer ?
#
loop_
_entity_poly.entity_id
_entity_poly.type
_entity_poly.pdbx_seq_one_letter_code
_entity_poly.pdbx_strand_id
1 'polypeptide(L)' 'MYKKLALFLFAAATALSASVATARPPFCDSFCFNQYKGCINRGTPQDQCAEQYSDCISGCA' A
#
# COMPACT_ATOMS: atom_id res chain seq x y z
N MET A 1 -18.75 -39.91 31.55
CA MET A 1 -17.69 -38.95 31.92
C MET A 1 -17.13 -38.33 30.64
N TYR A 2 -17.74 -37.25 30.14
CA TYR A 2 -17.37 -36.59 28.89
C TYR A 2 -16.73 -35.24 29.23
N LYS A 3 -15.40 -35.18 29.35
CA LYS A 3 -14.71 -33.95 29.79
C LYS A 3 -13.43 -33.61 29.00
N LYS A 4 -13.22 -34.18 27.81
CA LYS A 4 -11.92 -34.04 27.11
C LYS A 4 -11.99 -33.70 25.62
N LEU A 5 -13.04 -33.04 25.13
CA LEU A 5 -13.15 -32.69 23.71
C LEU A 5 -13.50 -31.21 23.48
N ALA A 6 -12.82 -30.30 24.18
CA ALA A 6 -13.05 -28.85 24.00
C ALA A 6 -11.77 -28.04 23.80
N LEU A 7 -10.63 -28.67 23.48
CA LEU A 7 -9.32 -27.99 23.42
C LEU A 7 -8.65 -27.99 22.05
N PHE A 8 -9.36 -28.34 20.96
CA PHE A 8 -8.78 -28.33 19.61
C PHE A 8 -9.52 -27.43 18.62
N LEU A 9 -10.05 -26.28 19.07
CA LEU A 9 -10.72 -25.32 18.18
C LEU A 9 -10.11 -23.90 18.21
N PHE A 10 -8.87 -23.75 18.70
CA PHE A 10 -8.19 -22.45 18.77
C PHE A 10 -6.96 -22.31 17.87
N ALA A 11 -6.73 -23.23 16.93
CA ALA A 11 -5.54 -23.21 16.08
C ALA A 11 -5.79 -22.89 14.59
N ALA A 12 -7.01 -22.54 14.20
CA ALA A 12 -7.37 -22.35 12.77
C ALA A 12 -7.55 -20.88 12.34
N ALA A 13 -7.31 -19.90 13.22
CA ALA A 13 -7.61 -18.49 12.92
C ALA A 13 -6.41 -17.61 12.55
N THR A 14 -5.16 -18.09 12.71
CA THR A 14 -3.96 -17.25 12.51
C THR A 14 -3.32 -17.37 11.12
N ALA A 15 -3.82 -18.23 10.23
CA ALA A 15 -3.28 -18.37 8.88
C ALA A 15 -3.88 -17.37 7.84
N LEU A 16 -4.79 -16.49 8.26
CA LEU A 16 -5.34 -15.42 7.42
C LEU A 16 -4.53 -14.11 7.48
N SER A 17 -3.28 -14.16 7.94
CA SER A 17 -2.26 -13.20 7.46
C SER A 17 -1.80 -13.61 6.06
N ALA A 18 -2.74 -13.94 5.18
CA ALA A 18 -2.51 -13.89 3.75
C ALA A 18 -2.07 -12.45 3.52
N SER A 19 -0.79 -12.30 3.19
CA SER A 19 -0.19 -11.05 2.79
C SER A 19 -1.20 -10.34 1.91
N VAL A 20 -1.79 -9.27 2.43
CA VAL A 20 -2.49 -8.32 1.59
C VAL A 20 -1.36 -7.82 0.72
N ALA A 21 -1.18 -8.43 -0.44
CA ALA A 21 -0.49 -7.81 -1.54
C ALA A 21 -1.35 -6.58 -1.75
N THR A 22 -0.94 -5.49 -1.11
CA THR A 22 -1.53 -4.17 -1.21
C THR A 22 -1.42 -3.85 -2.67
N ALA A 23 -2.46 -4.26 -3.41
CA ALA A 23 -2.54 -4.04 -4.82
C ALA A 23 -2.51 -2.53 -4.94
N ARG A 24 -1.39 -2.04 -5.47
CA ARG A 24 -1.15 -0.63 -5.67
C ARG A 24 -2.43 0.02 -6.16
N PRO A 25 -2.97 1.05 -5.50
CA PRO A 25 -4.24 1.62 -5.90
C PRO A 25 -4.16 2.00 -7.38
N PRO A 26 -5.11 1.59 -8.23
CA PRO A 26 -5.01 1.78 -9.68
C PRO A 26 -4.94 3.27 -10.08
N PHE A 27 -5.31 4.16 -9.15
CA PHE A 27 -5.26 5.61 -9.30
C PHE A 27 -3.94 6.23 -8.82
N CYS A 28 -3.07 5.47 -8.16
CA CYS A 28 -1.90 6.04 -7.50
C CYS A 28 -0.85 6.53 -8.50
N ASP A 29 -0.56 5.73 -9.53
CA ASP A 29 0.34 6.14 -10.62
C ASP A 29 -0.15 7.40 -11.34
N SER A 30 -1.43 7.45 -11.69
CA SER A 30 -2.01 8.58 -12.40
C SER A 30 -2.10 9.84 -11.52
N PHE A 31 -2.38 9.67 -10.22
CA PHE A 31 -2.36 10.76 -9.24
C PHE A 31 -0.96 11.34 -9.08
N CYS A 32 0.05 10.51 -8.81
CA CYS A 32 1.43 10.96 -8.64
C CYS A 32 1.95 11.63 -9.92
N PHE A 33 1.62 11.08 -11.10
CA PHE A 33 2.01 11.69 -12.37
C PHE A 33 1.32 13.05 -12.61
N ASN A 34 0.06 13.21 -12.21
CA ASN A 34 -0.61 14.51 -12.29
C ASN A 34 0.00 15.53 -11.32
N GLN A 35 0.40 15.12 -10.12
CA GLN A 35 1.15 16.00 -9.20
C GLN A 35 2.50 16.41 -9.78
N TYR A 36 3.25 15.48 -10.37
CA TYR A 36 4.51 15.78 -11.04
C TYR A 36 4.32 16.82 -12.16
N LYS A 37 3.33 16.64 -13.05
CA LYS A 37 3.02 17.63 -14.08
C LYS A 37 2.63 18.99 -13.49
N GLY A 38 1.83 18.99 -12.43
CA GLY A 38 1.45 20.21 -11.72
C GLY A 38 2.66 20.94 -11.12
N CYS A 39 3.63 20.20 -10.59
CA CYS A 39 4.89 20.72 -10.06
C CYS A 39 5.73 21.38 -11.16
N ILE A 40 5.93 20.72 -12.30
CA ILE A 40 6.65 21.28 -13.44
C ILE A 40 5.95 22.52 -13.99
N ASN A 41 4.62 22.49 -14.12
CA ASN A 41 3.83 23.62 -14.64
C ASN A 41 3.88 24.86 -13.73
N ARG A 42 4.22 24.70 -12.44
CA ARG A 42 4.42 25.81 -11.50
C ARG A 42 5.82 26.43 -11.60
N GLY A 43 6.69 25.88 -12.45
CA GLY A 43 8.08 26.34 -12.59
C GLY A 43 9.01 25.79 -11.51
N THR A 44 8.57 24.78 -10.75
CA THR A 44 9.46 24.10 -9.79
C THR A 44 10.53 23.31 -10.56
N PRO A 45 11.79 23.32 -10.09
CA PRO A 45 12.86 22.54 -10.69
C PRO A 45 12.51 21.04 -10.81
N GLN A 46 12.89 20.44 -11.93
CA GLN A 46 12.51 19.06 -12.27
C GLN A 46 13.03 18.04 -11.25
N ASP A 47 14.20 18.27 -10.67
CA ASP A 47 14.80 17.47 -9.60
C ASP A 47 13.90 17.42 -8.36
N GLN A 48 13.37 18.55 -7.90
CA GLN A 48 12.46 18.60 -6.76
C GLN A 48 11.10 17.94 -7.09
N CYS A 49 10.61 18.09 -8.32
CA CYS A 49 9.40 17.41 -8.74
C CYS A 49 9.59 15.88 -8.83
N ALA A 50 10.77 15.43 -9.25
CA ALA A 50 11.11 14.02 -9.34
C ALA A 50 11.22 13.36 -7.95
N GLU A 51 11.76 14.08 -6.96
CA GLU A 51 11.78 13.64 -5.56
C GLU A 51 10.35 13.44 -5.03
N GLN A 52 9.47 14.44 -5.17
CA GLN A 52 8.07 14.32 -4.76
C GLN A 52 7.31 13.22 -5.49
N TYR A 53 7.62 13.00 -6.77
CA TYR A 53 7.05 11.89 -7.53
C TYR A 53 7.50 10.54 -6.98
N SER A 54 8.80 10.39 -6.69
CA SER A 54 9.36 9.17 -6.09
C SER A 54 8.68 8.87 -4.76
N ASP A 55 8.59 9.85 -3.85
CA ASP A 55 7.92 9.70 -2.55
C ASP A 55 6.45 9.30 -2.70
N CYS A 56 5.74 9.94 -3.63
CA CYS A 56 4.34 9.64 -3.91
C CYS A 56 4.18 8.19 -4.41
N ILE A 57 5.03 7.75 -5.34
CA ILE A 57 5.02 6.41 -5.92
C ILE A 57 5.38 5.35 -4.86
N SER A 58 6.35 5.63 -3.98
CA SER A 58 6.72 4.77 -2.86
C SER A 58 5.62 4.62 -1.81
N GLY A 59 4.82 5.66 -1.59
CA GLY A 59 3.66 5.62 -0.71
C GLY A 59 2.44 4.86 -1.27
N CYS A 60 2.50 4.43 -2.54
CA CYS A 60 1.44 3.64 -3.16
C CYS A 60 1.52 2.13 -2.85
N ALA A 61 2.60 1.69 -2.19
CA ALA A 61 2.86 0.29 -1.88
C ALA A 61 2.05 -0.21 -0.67
#